data_AF-A0A923MW65-F1
#
_entry.id   AF-A0A923MW65-F1
#
_cell.length_a   1.000
_cell.length_b   1.000
_cell.length_c   1.000
_cell.angle_alpha   90.00
_cell.angle_beta   90.00
_cell.angle_gamma   90.00
#
_symmetry.space_group_name_H-M   'P 1'
#
loop_
_entity.id
_entity.type
_entity.pdbx_description
1 polymer ?
#
loop_
_entity_poly.entity_id
_entity_poly.type
_entity_poly.pdbx_seq_one_letter_code
_entity_poly.pdbx_strand_id
1 'polypeptide(L)'
;MEQKRGATLARWCAAAMLAACAFSARAGVADEAMEGAVADGVTTAIGLAVGAAELNPLGPVLGIGVKYAVMEYAKALPDTERPAVYAAAASLWQGASANNMCVAAAILSGGTFAPACIALGIAWGMKTWGESEHERQFWEGCKALRDYAQRPDMPCIYNAPGQPPARPQEIMVQLIE
;
A
#
# COMPACT_ATOMS: atom_id res chain seq x y z
N MET A 1 -6.75 39.53 6.76
CA MET A 1 -7.54 38.34 7.12
C MET A 1 -7.01 37.05 6.48
N GLU A 2 -6.20 37.10 5.41
CA GLU A 2 -5.59 35.91 4.78
C GLU A 2 -4.59 35.13 5.65
N GLN A 3 -3.81 35.80 6.48
CA GLN A 3 -2.75 35.14 7.27
C GLN A 3 -3.27 34.14 8.32
N LYS A 4 -4.49 34.35 8.85
CA LYS A 4 -5.11 33.43 9.81
C LYS A 4 -5.66 32.15 9.15
N ARG A 5 -6.01 32.20 7.84
CA ARG A 5 -6.51 31.05 7.07
C ARG A 5 -5.39 30.06 6.73
N GLY A 6 -4.20 30.55 6.38
CA GLY A 6 -3.05 29.69 6.08
C GLY A 6 -2.59 28.85 7.27
N ALA A 7 -2.58 29.44 8.47
CA ALA A 7 -2.19 28.74 9.71
C ALA A 7 -3.19 27.65 10.14
N THR A 8 -4.47 27.79 9.79
CA THR A 8 -5.49 26.76 10.08
C THR A 8 -5.38 25.61 9.09
N LEU A 9 -5.25 25.89 7.80
CA LEU A 9 -5.05 24.88 6.75
C LEU A 9 -3.81 24.02 6.98
N ALA A 10 -2.67 24.65 7.32
CA ALA A 10 -1.43 23.92 7.62
C ALA A 10 -1.57 22.95 8.81
N ARG A 11 -2.33 23.34 9.85
CA ARG A 11 -2.62 22.47 11.01
C ARG A 11 -3.52 21.30 10.66
N TRP A 12 -4.52 21.49 9.81
CA TRP A 12 -5.38 20.41 9.33
C TRP A 12 -4.63 19.44 8.41
N CYS A 13 -3.77 19.96 7.52
CA CYS A 13 -2.90 19.11 6.69
C CYS A 13 -1.91 18.30 7.53
N ALA A 14 -1.27 18.92 8.53
CA ALA A 14 -0.36 18.22 9.44
C ALA A 14 -1.08 17.14 10.26
N ALA A 15 -2.29 17.42 10.74
CA ALA A 15 -3.11 16.44 11.45
C ALA A 15 -3.55 15.27 10.54
N ALA A 16 -3.90 15.56 9.28
CA ALA A 16 -4.22 14.54 8.29
C ALA A 16 -3.01 13.67 7.93
N MET A 17 -1.82 14.27 7.83
CA MET A 17 -0.55 13.55 7.64
C MET A 17 -0.24 12.62 8.82
N LEU A 18 -0.37 13.12 10.05
CA LEU A 18 -0.18 12.32 11.26
C LEU A 18 -1.20 11.19 11.41
N ALA A 19 -2.46 11.43 11.03
CA ALA A 19 -3.50 10.40 11.05
C ALA A 19 -3.25 9.30 10.00
N ALA A 20 -2.76 9.67 8.81
CA ALA A 20 -2.39 8.72 7.77
C ALA A 20 -1.21 7.82 8.16
N CYS A 21 -0.28 8.31 9.00
CA CYS A 21 0.81 7.50 9.55
C CYS A 21 0.40 6.55 10.69
N ALA A 22 -0.76 6.74 11.31
CA ALA A 22 -1.19 5.99 12.50
C ALA A 22 -1.95 4.68 12.17
N PHE A 23 -2.34 4.47 10.92
CA PHE A 23 -2.98 3.23 10.46
C PHE A 23 -1.93 2.31 9.85
N SER A 24 -1.28 1.51 10.70
CA SER A 24 -0.52 0.33 10.28
C SER A 24 -0.67 -0.75 11.34
N ALA A 25 -1.91 -1.21 11.51
CA ALA A 25 -2.19 -2.44 12.23
C ALA A 25 -1.96 -3.60 11.26
N ARG A 26 -1.06 -4.54 11.61
CA ARG A 26 -0.67 -5.69 10.78
C ARG A 26 -1.88 -6.42 10.19
N ALA A 27 -2.13 -6.15 8.92
CA ALA A 27 -3.15 -6.77 8.10
C ALA A 27 -2.45 -7.49 6.93
N GLY A 28 -3.13 -8.38 6.21
CA GLY A 28 -2.48 -9.15 5.14
C GLY A 28 -2.00 -8.25 3.99
N VAL A 29 -1.15 -8.75 3.09
CA VAL A 29 -0.67 -7.94 1.92
C VAL A 29 -1.79 -7.33 1.08
N ALA A 30 -2.98 -7.95 1.05
CA ALA A 30 -4.15 -7.41 0.37
C ALA A 30 -4.69 -6.13 1.04
N ASP A 31 -4.70 -6.09 2.37
CA ASP A 31 -5.10 -4.93 3.15
C ASP A 31 -4.06 -3.82 3.02
N GLU A 32 -2.76 -4.16 3.10
CA GLU A 32 -1.67 -3.21 2.87
C GLU A 32 -1.72 -2.57 1.47
N ALA A 33 -2.13 -3.34 0.46
CA ALA A 33 -2.36 -2.83 -0.89
C ALA A 33 -3.54 -1.86 -0.93
N MET A 34 -4.66 -2.18 -0.29
CA MET A 34 -5.82 -1.28 -0.21
C MET A 34 -5.47 0.01 0.55
N GLU A 35 -4.81 -0.11 1.70
CA GLU A 35 -4.34 1.03 2.49
C GLU A 35 -3.38 1.90 1.68
N GLY A 36 -2.43 1.29 0.97
CA GLY A 36 -1.55 1.98 0.04
C GLY A 36 -2.31 2.74 -1.04
N ALA A 37 -3.31 2.12 -1.68
CA ALA A 37 -4.13 2.74 -2.72
C ALA A 37 -4.87 3.98 -2.23
N VAL A 38 -5.49 3.87 -1.04
CA VAL A 38 -6.24 4.94 -0.38
C VAL A 38 -5.29 6.05 0.03
N ALA A 39 -4.18 5.72 0.69
CA ALA A 39 -3.17 6.68 1.10
C ALA A 39 -2.63 7.45 -0.10
N ASP A 40 -2.26 6.75 -1.18
CA ASP A 40 -1.80 7.41 -2.41
C ASP A 40 -2.86 8.35 -3.00
N GLY A 41 -4.13 7.93 -3.03
CA GLY A 41 -5.23 8.78 -3.51
C GLY A 41 -5.43 10.05 -2.67
N VAL A 42 -5.46 9.92 -1.34
CA VAL A 42 -5.63 11.04 -0.42
C VAL A 42 -4.44 12.00 -0.50
N THR A 43 -3.21 11.47 -0.52
CA THR A 43 -1.99 12.28 -0.57
C THR A 43 -1.81 12.98 -1.91
N THR A 44 -2.22 12.35 -3.00
CA THR A 44 -2.31 13.00 -4.32
C THR A 44 -3.25 14.22 -4.23
N ALA A 45 -4.47 14.05 -3.70
CA ALA A 45 -5.43 15.13 -3.58
C ALA A 45 -4.89 16.29 -2.71
N ILE A 46 -4.18 15.99 -1.62
CA ILE A 46 -3.50 16.99 -0.79
C ILE A 46 -2.42 17.72 -1.60
N GLY A 47 -1.58 16.98 -2.32
CA GLY A 47 -0.53 17.54 -3.19
C GLY A 47 -1.10 18.54 -4.18
N LEU A 48 -2.17 18.17 -4.90
CA LEU A 48 -2.86 19.05 -5.84
C LEU A 48 -3.43 20.29 -5.17
N ALA A 49 -4.07 20.13 -4.01
CA ALA A 49 -4.66 21.24 -3.27
C ALA A 49 -3.61 22.27 -2.81
N VAL A 50 -2.37 21.84 -2.54
CA VAL A 50 -1.25 22.74 -2.17
C VAL A 50 -0.45 23.25 -3.38
N GLY A 51 -0.86 22.91 -4.60
CA GLY A 51 -0.24 23.41 -5.83
C GLY A 51 0.88 22.54 -6.40
N ALA A 52 0.99 21.28 -5.97
CA ALA A 52 1.83 20.32 -6.69
C ALA A 52 1.26 20.11 -8.10
N ALA A 53 2.14 20.09 -9.10
CA ALA A 53 1.73 19.66 -10.43
C ALA A 53 1.33 18.18 -10.40
N GLU A 54 0.30 17.80 -11.15
CA GLU A 54 0.01 16.40 -11.47
C GLU A 54 1.26 15.80 -12.15
N LEU A 55 2.05 15.05 -11.39
CA LEU A 55 3.19 14.31 -11.93
C LEU A 55 2.75 12.97 -12.52
N ASN A 56 1.50 12.56 -12.29
CA ASN A 56 0.99 11.31 -12.83
C ASN A 56 0.44 11.53 -14.25
N PRO A 57 1.05 10.94 -15.29
CA PRO A 57 0.60 11.13 -16.67
C PRO A 57 -0.82 10.61 -16.93
N LEU A 58 -1.33 9.74 -16.07
CA LEU A 58 -2.70 9.23 -16.13
C LEU A 58 -3.72 10.20 -15.51
N GLY A 59 -3.27 11.15 -14.69
CA GLY A 59 -4.14 12.00 -13.89
C GLY A 59 -4.92 11.20 -12.82
N PRO A 60 -5.66 11.91 -11.95
CA PRO A 60 -6.18 11.33 -10.72
C PRO A 60 -7.34 10.34 -10.98
N VAL A 61 -8.16 10.61 -12.00
CA VAL A 61 -9.31 9.75 -12.37
C VAL A 61 -8.85 8.41 -12.95
N LEU A 62 -7.93 8.41 -13.91
CA LEU A 62 -7.42 7.15 -14.46
C LEU A 62 -6.56 6.41 -13.44
N GLY A 63 -5.87 7.13 -12.54
CA GLY A 63 -5.14 6.52 -11.43
C GLY A 63 -6.02 5.66 -10.52
N ILE A 64 -7.24 6.12 -10.20
CA ILE A 64 -8.24 5.32 -9.44
C ILE A 64 -8.66 4.08 -10.24
N GLY A 65 -8.94 4.24 -11.54
CA GLY A 65 -9.33 3.13 -12.42
C GLY A 65 -8.25 2.04 -12.51
N VAL A 66 -6.98 2.43 -12.63
CA VAL A 66 -5.85 1.49 -12.63
C VAL A 66 -5.71 0.77 -11.29
N LYS A 67 -5.84 1.48 -10.17
CA LYS A 67 -5.82 0.86 -8.83
C LYS A 67 -6.90 -0.20 -8.69
N TYR A 68 -8.13 0.15 -9.07
CA TYR A 68 -9.25 -0.78 -9.06
C TYR A 68 -8.98 -2.01 -9.96
N ALA A 69 -8.53 -1.79 -11.20
CA ALA A 69 -8.23 -2.86 -12.14
C ALA A 69 -7.13 -3.80 -11.62
N VAL A 70 -6.09 -3.27 -10.97
CA VAL A 70 -5.04 -4.08 -10.33
C VAL A 70 -5.60 -4.92 -9.19
N MET A 71 -6.48 -4.36 -8.36
CA MET A 71 -7.09 -5.11 -7.26
C MET A 71 -8.02 -6.22 -7.76
N GLU A 72 -8.81 -5.96 -8.81
CA GLU A 72 -9.66 -6.98 -9.44
C GLU A 72 -8.84 -8.06 -10.14
N TYR A 73 -7.77 -7.68 -10.83
CA TYR A 73 -6.82 -8.63 -11.41
C TYR A 73 -6.19 -9.52 -10.34
N ALA A 74 -5.73 -8.95 -9.23
CA ALA A 74 -5.16 -9.71 -8.12
C ALA A 74 -6.17 -10.69 -7.50
N LYS A 75 -7.44 -10.32 -7.37
CA LYS A 75 -8.51 -11.21 -6.87
C LYS A 75 -8.76 -12.41 -7.80
N ALA A 76 -8.61 -12.22 -9.11
CA ALA A 76 -8.83 -13.25 -10.11
C ALA A 76 -7.65 -14.25 -10.22
N LEU A 77 -6.50 -13.95 -9.61
CA LEU A 77 -5.35 -14.83 -9.61
C LEU A 77 -5.49 -16.00 -8.63
N PRO A 78 -4.78 -17.12 -8.87
CA PRO A 78 -4.62 -18.18 -7.89
C PRO A 78 -4.09 -17.65 -6.55
N ASP A 79 -4.45 -18.34 -5.48
CA ASP A 79 -4.03 -18.00 -4.10
C ASP A 79 -2.51 -17.91 -3.92
N THR A 80 -1.74 -18.66 -4.70
CA THR A 80 -0.27 -18.64 -4.70
C THR A 80 0.35 -17.45 -5.43
N GLU A 81 -0.37 -16.81 -6.35
CA GLU A 81 0.16 -15.71 -7.19
C GLU A 81 -0.34 -14.35 -6.72
N ARG A 82 -1.56 -14.30 -6.20
CA ARG A 82 -2.24 -13.10 -5.67
C ARG A 82 -1.39 -12.30 -4.65
N PRO A 83 -0.71 -12.91 -3.66
CA PRO A 83 0.09 -12.19 -2.67
C PRO A 83 1.25 -11.39 -3.28
N ALA A 84 1.87 -11.90 -4.35
CA ALA A 84 2.94 -11.18 -5.03
C ALA A 84 2.44 -9.91 -5.72
N VAL A 85 1.25 -9.98 -6.35
CA VAL A 85 0.63 -8.81 -6.98
C VAL A 85 0.19 -7.78 -5.94
N TYR A 86 -0.41 -8.21 -4.83
CA TYR A 86 -0.75 -7.30 -3.74
C TYR A 86 0.47 -6.65 -3.11
N ALA A 87 1.53 -7.41 -2.84
CA ALA A 87 2.79 -6.85 -2.35
C ALA A 87 3.39 -5.80 -3.30
N ALA A 88 3.32 -6.04 -4.62
CA ALA A 88 3.81 -5.08 -5.61
C ALA A 88 2.96 -3.81 -5.61
N ALA A 89 1.63 -3.96 -5.55
CA ALA A 89 0.70 -2.85 -5.48
C ALA A 89 0.87 -2.03 -4.18
N ALA A 90 0.97 -2.69 -3.03
CA ALA A 90 1.26 -2.07 -1.73
C ALA A 90 2.56 -1.28 -1.77
N SER A 91 3.65 -1.89 -2.25
CA SER A 91 4.95 -1.23 -2.41
C SER A 91 4.86 0.03 -3.27
N LEU A 92 4.22 -0.08 -4.43
CA LEU A 92 4.10 1.02 -5.38
C LEU A 92 3.30 2.18 -4.78
N TRP A 93 2.11 1.90 -4.23
CA TRP A 93 1.21 2.95 -3.76
C TRP A 93 1.64 3.54 -2.42
N GLN A 94 2.20 2.76 -1.50
CA GLN A 94 2.79 3.34 -0.28
C GLN A 94 4.01 4.21 -0.61
N GLY A 95 4.86 3.79 -1.56
CA GLY A 95 5.96 4.62 -2.05
C GLY A 95 5.49 5.92 -2.69
N ALA A 96 4.47 5.85 -3.55
CA ALA A 96 3.85 7.02 -4.17
C ALA A 96 3.24 7.98 -3.12
N SER A 97 2.54 7.42 -2.12
CA SER A 97 1.99 8.17 -0.99
C SER A 97 3.07 8.92 -0.22
N ALA A 98 4.18 8.25 0.13
CA ALA A 98 5.31 8.87 0.82
C ALA A 98 5.94 10.00 0.00
N ASN A 99 6.09 9.82 -1.32
CA ASN A 99 6.55 10.87 -2.22
C ASN A 99 5.60 12.07 -2.23
N ASN A 100 4.28 11.85 -2.39
CA ASN A 100 3.27 12.91 -2.41
C ASN A 100 3.28 13.74 -1.12
N MET A 101 3.39 13.09 0.03
CA MET A 101 3.49 13.77 1.33
C MET A 101 4.76 14.63 1.43
N CYS A 102 5.90 14.11 1.01
CA CYS A 102 7.15 14.85 1.00
C CYS A 102 7.09 16.05 0.07
N VAL A 103 6.54 15.91 -1.14
CA VAL A 103 6.37 17.01 -2.09
C VAL A 103 5.44 18.08 -1.52
N ALA A 104 4.31 17.69 -0.93
CA ALA A 104 3.41 18.62 -0.28
C ALA A 104 4.11 19.39 0.85
N ALA A 105 4.90 18.71 1.68
CA ALA A 105 5.69 19.35 2.74
C ALA A 105 6.77 20.30 2.19
N ALA A 106 7.43 19.93 1.09
CA ALA A 106 8.41 20.79 0.41
C ALA A 106 7.76 22.09 -0.08
N ILE A 107 6.60 21.98 -0.73
CA ILE A 107 5.87 23.15 -1.23
C ILE A 107 5.40 24.04 -0.06
N LEU A 108 4.78 23.45 0.96
CA LEU A 108 4.26 24.19 2.10
C LEU A 108 5.35 24.87 2.94
N SER A 109 6.57 24.31 2.97
CA SER A 109 7.71 24.91 3.65
C SER A 109 8.48 25.93 2.79
N GLY A 110 8.15 26.06 1.51
CA GLY A 110 8.95 26.85 0.55
C GLY A 110 10.33 26.24 0.26
N GLY A 111 10.52 24.95 0.57
CA GLY A 111 11.78 24.24 0.41
C GLY A 111 12.02 23.78 -1.03
N THR A 112 13.29 23.74 -1.44
CA THR A 112 13.72 23.28 -2.77
C THR A 112 14.04 21.78 -2.82
N PHE A 113 13.70 21.02 -1.77
CA PHE A 113 14.02 19.60 -1.64
C PHE A 113 13.02 18.65 -2.32
N ALA A 114 12.05 19.18 -3.08
CA ALA A 114 11.07 18.36 -3.81
C ALA A 114 11.69 17.24 -4.67
N PRO A 115 12.85 17.42 -5.35
CA PRO A 115 13.48 16.32 -6.08
C PRO A 115 13.93 15.14 -5.19
N ALA A 116 14.29 15.40 -3.93
CA ALA A 116 14.68 14.36 -2.98
C ALA A 116 13.50 13.48 -2.54
N CYS A 117 12.26 13.96 -2.70
CA CYS A 117 11.06 13.20 -2.34
C CYS A 117 10.87 11.94 -3.18
N ILE A 118 11.39 11.92 -4.42
CA ILE A 118 11.39 10.72 -5.26
C ILE A 118 12.20 9.61 -4.61
N ALA A 119 13.40 9.94 -4.09
CA ALA A 119 14.24 8.97 -3.41
C ALA A 119 13.58 8.44 -2.12
N LEU A 120 12.87 9.31 -1.39
CA LEU A 120 12.09 8.89 -0.22
C LEU A 120 10.96 7.92 -0.60
N GLY A 121 10.21 8.23 -1.66
CA GLY A 121 9.15 7.34 -2.15
C GLY A 121 9.68 5.98 -2.58
N ILE A 122 10.80 5.94 -3.32
CA ILE A 122 11.46 4.69 -3.72
C ILE A 122 11.90 3.90 -2.49
N ALA A 123 12.58 4.55 -1.53
CA ALA A 123 13.04 3.91 -0.31
C ALA A 123 11.88 3.32 0.50
N TRP A 124 10.76 4.04 0.61
CA TRP A 124 9.56 3.56 1.30
C TRP A 124 8.90 2.38 0.58
N GLY A 125 8.82 2.45 -0.75
CA GLY A 125 8.33 1.34 -1.57
C GLY A 125 9.19 0.08 -1.40
N MET A 126 10.52 0.23 -1.45
CA MET A 126 11.45 -0.88 -1.23
C MET A 126 11.33 -1.48 0.17
N LYS A 127 11.17 -0.65 1.21
CA LYS A 127 10.90 -1.11 2.58
C LYS A 127 9.62 -1.96 2.62
N THR A 128 8.53 -1.45 2.06
CA THR A 128 7.22 -2.14 2.02
C THR A 128 7.32 -3.48 1.29
N TRP A 129 8.04 -3.53 0.17
CA TRP A 129 8.28 -4.78 -0.58
C TRP A 129 9.12 -5.81 0.20
N GLY A 130 10.08 -5.33 1.01
CA GLY A 130 10.87 -6.16 1.90
C GLY A 130 10.06 -6.71 3.08
N GLU A 131 9.15 -5.90 3.65
CA GLU A 131 8.27 -6.35 4.74
C GLU A 131 7.33 -7.48 4.30
N SER A 132 6.96 -7.52 3.01
CA SER A 132 6.13 -8.58 2.44
C SER A 132 6.90 -9.86 2.05
N GLU A 133 8.22 -9.92 2.24
CA GLU A 133 9.08 -10.98 1.69
C GLU A 133 8.70 -12.37 2.21
N HIS A 134 8.45 -12.49 3.52
CA HIS A 134 8.09 -13.77 4.14
C HIS A 134 6.79 -14.35 3.60
N GLU A 135 5.78 -13.51 3.37
CA GLU A 135 4.51 -13.97 2.79
C GLU A 135 4.70 -14.42 1.34
N ARG A 136 5.42 -13.64 0.52
CA ARG A 136 5.71 -14.00 -0.87
C ARG A 136 6.45 -15.35 -0.97
N GLN A 137 7.52 -15.52 -0.19
CA GLN A 137 8.29 -16.77 -0.17
C GLN A 137 7.46 -17.97 0.29
N PHE A 138 6.57 -17.78 1.27
CA PHE A 138 5.68 -18.84 1.72
C PHE A 138 4.77 -19.34 0.57
N TRP A 139 4.15 -18.42 -0.17
CA TRP A 139 3.23 -18.77 -1.25
C TRP A 139 3.95 -19.37 -2.47
N GLU A 140 5.16 -18.90 -2.77
CA GLU A 140 6.04 -19.54 -3.76
C GLU A 140 6.38 -20.99 -3.36
N GLY A 141 6.71 -21.22 -2.08
CA GLY A 141 6.96 -22.55 -1.54
C GLY A 141 5.72 -23.45 -1.57
N CYS A 142 4.54 -22.91 -1.25
CA CYS A 142 3.27 -23.62 -1.38
C CYS A 142 3.01 -24.07 -2.81
N LYS A 143 3.22 -23.19 -3.80
CA LYS A 143 3.09 -23.53 -5.22
C LYS A 143 4.00 -24.69 -5.60
N ALA A 144 5.28 -24.60 -5.25
CA ALA A 144 6.26 -25.65 -5.51
C ALA A 144 5.87 -27.00 -4.85
N LEU A 145 5.34 -26.97 -3.63
CA LEU A 145 4.89 -28.17 -2.92
C LEU A 145 3.66 -28.80 -3.59
N ARG A 146 2.68 -28.00 -4.00
CA ARG A 146 1.49 -28.48 -4.74
C ARG A 146 1.88 -29.16 -6.06
N ASP A 147 2.80 -28.53 -6.79
CA ASP A 147 3.33 -29.06 -8.06
C ASP A 147 4.06 -30.39 -7.84
N TYR A 148 4.93 -30.46 -6.82
CA TYR A 148 5.66 -31.68 -6.47
C TYR A 148 4.74 -32.82 -6.02
N ALA A 149 3.76 -32.53 -5.17
CA ALA A 149 2.83 -33.51 -4.63
C ALA A 149 1.72 -33.91 -5.62
N GLN A 150 1.60 -33.21 -6.76
CA GLN A 150 0.47 -33.32 -7.69
C GLN A 150 -0.90 -33.13 -6.99
N ARG A 151 -0.93 -32.23 -6.00
CA ARG A 151 -2.10 -31.93 -5.18
C ARG A 151 -2.40 -30.44 -5.24
N PRO A 152 -3.07 -29.96 -6.30
CA PRO A 152 -3.38 -28.53 -6.47
C PRO A 152 -4.35 -28.01 -5.39
N ASP A 153 -5.08 -28.91 -4.73
CA ASP A 153 -6.06 -28.65 -3.67
C ASP A 153 -5.43 -28.59 -2.26
N MET A 154 -4.12 -28.82 -2.12
CA MET A 154 -3.47 -28.84 -0.81
C MET A 154 -3.60 -27.46 -0.12
N PRO A 155 -4.21 -27.37 1.07
CA PRO A 155 -4.38 -26.10 1.76
C PRO A 155 -3.02 -25.60 2.27
N CYS A 156 -2.75 -24.32 2.05
CA CYS A 156 -1.58 -23.63 2.57
C CYS A 156 -2.06 -22.47 3.44
N ILE A 157 -1.53 -22.38 4.66
CA ILE A 157 -1.92 -21.36 5.63
C ILE A 157 -0.70 -20.57 5.99
N TYR A 158 -0.70 -19.31 5.56
CA TYR A 158 0.31 -18.36 5.98
C TYR A 158 0.05 -17.95 7.43
N ASN A 159 1.10 -17.95 8.25
CA ASN A 159 1.07 -17.38 9.59
C ASN A 159 2.12 -16.28 9.64
N ALA A 160 1.71 -15.05 9.97
CA ALA A 160 2.65 -13.95 10.03
C ALA A 160 3.67 -14.16 11.16
N PRO A 161 4.92 -13.66 11.02
CA PRO A 161 5.93 -13.77 12.06
C PRO A 161 5.43 -13.24 13.41
N GLY A 162 5.52 -14.08 14.44
CA GLY A 162 5.08 -13.74 15.80
C GLY A 162 3.59 -13.95 16.07
N GLN A 163 2.79 -14.40 15.10
CA GLN A 163 1.45 -14.92 15.36
C GLN A 163 1.53 -16.40 15.76
N PRO A 164 0.73 -16.85 16.75
CA PRO A 164 0.58 -18.28 17.02
C PRO A 164 0.00 -18.96 15.77
N PRO A 165 0.36 -20.23 15.50
CA PRO A 165 -0.17 -20.94 14.34
C PRO A 165 -1.70 -20.99 14.44
N ALA A 166 -2.38 -20.65 13.35
CA ALA A 166 -3.83 -20.74 13.25
C ALA A 166 -4.28 -22.16 13.65
N ARG A 167 -5.19 -22.26 14.62
CA ARG A 167 -5.67 -23.57 15.08
C ARG A 167 -6.53 -24.20 13.99
N PRO A 168 -6.48 -25.55 13.82
CA PRO A 168 -7.25 -26.25 12.78
C PRO A 168 -8.75 -25.92 12.76
N GLN A 169 -9.31 -25.54 13.91
CA GLN A 169 -10.74 -25.25 14.07
C GLN A 169 -11.15 -23.85 13.60
N GLU A 170 -10.23 -22.88 13.52
CA GLU A 170 -10.53 -21.52 13.02
C GLU A 170 -10.58 -21.47 11.48
N ILE A 171 -9.95 -22.45 10.80
CA ILE A 171 -9.87 -22.53 9.34
C ILE A 171 -11.22 -22.88 8.70
N MET A 172 -12.04 -23.72 9.37
CA MET A 172 -13.35 -24.13 8.82
C MET A 172 -14.37 -23.00 8.79
N VAL A 173 -14.20 -21.95 9.61
CA VAL A 173 -15.17 -20.84 9.67
C VAL A 173 -14.96 -19.85 8.53
N GLN A 174 -13.71 -19.62 8.10
CA GLN A 174 -13.40 -18.70 6.99
C GLN A 174 -13.67 -19.26 5.59
N LEU A 175 -13.92 -20.57 5.44
CA LEU A 175 -14.25 -21.21 4.16
C LEU A 175 -15.76 -21.17 3.83
N ILE A 176 -16.60 -20.63 4.73
CA ILE A 176 -18.06 -20.61 4.62
C ILE A 176 -18.61 -19.19 4.40
N GLU A 177 -17.77 -18.15 4.47
CA GLU A 177 -18.10 -16.75 4.16
C GLU A 177 -17.50 -16.33 2.81
#